data_AF-K0VED4-F1
#
_entry.id   AF-K0VED4-F1
#
_cell.length_a   1.000
_cell.length_b   1.000
_cell.length_c   1.000
_cell.angle_alpha   90.00
_cell.angle_beta   90.00
_cell.angle_gamma   90.00
#
_symmetry.space_group_name_H-M   'P 1'
#
loop_
_entity.id
_entity.type
_entity.pdbx_description
1 polymer ?
#
loop_
_entity_poly.entity_id
_entity_poly.type
_entity_poly.pdbx_seq_one_letter_code
_entity_poly.pdbx_strand_id
1 'polypeptide(L)' 'MKRIHPTTGEVFVPHRYGDGTFKLADPKLGRVQHLANNAIRVKSETEAADYVRRGFSLRMRGKDTNKVNLIVADNIVF' A
#
# COMPACT_ATOMS: atom_id res chain seq x y z
N MET A 1 -0.42 10.10 4.08
CA MET A 1 -0.89 9.03 3.15
C MET A 1 -2.15 8.35 3.65
N LYS A 2 -3.23 8.41 2.88
CA LYS A 2 -4.48 7.66 3.12
C LYS A 2 -5.23 7.45 1.80
N ARG A 3 -6.04 6.41 1.72
CA ARG A 3 -7.01 6.21 0.62
C ARG A 3 -8.41 6.21 1.20
N ILE A 4 -9.31 6.99 0.63
CA ILE A 4 -10.74 6.96 0.99
C ILE A 4 -11.44 6.10 -0.06
N HIS A 5 -12.14 5.06 0.37
CA HIS A 5 -12.91 4.24 -0.55
C HIS A 5 -14.04 5.07 -1.17
N PRO A 6 -14.16 5.16 -2.50
CA PRO A 6 -15.11 6.08 -3.13
C PRO A 6 -16.57 5.73 -2.85
N THR A 7 -16.88 4.43 -2.72
CA THR A 7 -18.26 3.96 -2.46
C THR A 7 -18.60 3.79 -0.99
N THR A 8 -17.71 3.22 -0.17
CA THR A 8 -17.98 2.92 1.24
C THR A 8 -17.54 4.04 2.19
N GLY A 9 -16.73 5.00 1.73
CA GLY A 9 -16.12 6.01 2.58
C GLY A 9 -15.01 5.48 3.50
N GLU A 10 -14.75 4.17 3.50
CA GLU A 10 -13.78 3.54 4.40
C GLU A 10 -12.38 4.12 4.17
N VAL A 11 -11.71 4.46 5.28
CA VAL A 11 -10.35 4.99 5.25
C VAL A 11 -9.35 3.83 5.31
N PHE A 12 -8.48 3.80 4.33
CA PHE A 12 -7.33 2.89 4.25
C PHE A 12 -6.06 3.64 4.61
N VAL A 13 -5.28 3.09 5.54
CA VAL A 13 -3.99 3.63 5.98
C VAL A 13 -2.86 2.64 5.67
N PRO A 14 -1.61 3.09 5.47
CA PRO A 14 -0.46 2.19 5.25
C PRO A 14 -0.42 1.07 6.29
N HIS A 15 -0.38 -0.18 5.83
CA HIS A 15 -0.37 -1.32 6.75
C HIS A 15 1.06 -1.59 7.21
N ARG A 16 1.31 -1.32 8.50
CA ARG A 16 2.54 -1.72 9.18
C ARG A 16 2.44 -3.17 9.65
N TYR A 17 3.35 -4.01 9.19
CA TYR A 17 3.48 -5.41 9.58
C TYR A 17 4.15 -5.55 10.95
N GLY A 18 4.05 -6.73 11.56
CA GLY A 18 4.62 -7.01 12.88
C GLY A 18 6.16 -6.87 12.96
N ASP A 19 6.84 -6.98 11.81
CA ASP A 19 8.27 -6.69 11.65
C ASP A 19 8.58 -5.19 11.54
N GLY A 20 7.55 -4.34 11.66
CA GLY A 20 7.64 -2.89 11.56
C GLY A 20 7.73 -2.37 10.12
N THR A 21 7.63 -3.22 9.10
CA THR A 21 7.77 -2.85 7.69
C THR A 21 6.44 -2.53 7.01
N PHE A 22 6.51 -1.82 5.89
CA PHE A 22 5.44 -1.65 4.91
C PHE A 22 5.76 -2.47 3.67
N LYS A 23 4.73 -3.02 3.02
CA LYS A 23 4.88 -3.80 1.79
C LYS A 23 4.35 -3.05 0.59
N LEU A 24 5.22 -2.88 -0.40
CA LEU A 24 4.92 -2.30 -1.70
C LEU A 24 4.98 -3.38 -2.77
N ALA A 25 4.34 -3.11 -3.90
CA ALA A 25 4.40 -3.93 -5.09
C ALA A 25 4.86 -3.08 -6.27
N ASP A 26 5.84 -3.59 -7.02
CA ASP A 26 6.38 -2.92 -8.21
C ASP A 26 5.44 -3.14 -9.41
N PRO A 27 4.89 -2.07 -10.01
CA PRO A 27 4.03 -2.17 -11.19
C PRO A 27 4.75 -2.83 -12.39
N LYS A 28 6.09 -2.77 -12.46
CA LYS A 28 6.87 -3.42 -13.54
C LYS A 28 6.75 -4.94 -13.53
N LEU A 29 6.40 -5.53 -12.38
CA LEU A 29 6.15 -6.96 -12.26
C LEU A 29 4.75 -7.36 -12.75
N GLY A 30 3.91 -6.38 -13.13
CA GLY A 30 2.60 -6.59 -13.73
C GLY A 30 1.72 -7.53 -12.90
N ARG A 31 1.22 -8.60 -13.52
CA ARG A 31 0.26 -9.52 -12.87
C ARG A 31 0.82 -10.23 -11.64
N VAL A 32 2.15 -10.37 -11.52
CA VAL A 32 2.79 -11.08 -10.39
C VAL A 32 3.27 -10.15 -9.27
N GLN A 33 2.96 -8.85 -9.35
CA GLN A 33 3.38 -7.85 -8.36
C GLN A 33 2.88 -8.14 -6.93
N HIS A 34 1.79 -8.90 -6.79
CA HIS A 34 1.17 -9.22 -5.49
C HIS A 34 1.83 -10.40 -4.77
N LEU A 35 2.72 -11.14 -5.43
CA LEU A 35 3.43 -12.28 -4.85
C LEU A 35 4.35 -11.83 -3.71
N ALA A 36 4.44 -12.63 -2.65
CA ALA A 36 5.23 -12.28 -1.47
C ALA A 36 6.73 -12.10 -1.77
N ASN A 37 7.28 -12.85 -2.72
CA ASN A 37 8.69 -12.77 -3.13
C ASN A 37 9.02 -11.47 -3.89
N ASN A 38 7.99 -10.84 -4.48
CA ASN A 38 8.10 -9.62 -5.27
C ASN A 38 7.79 -8.36 -4.45
N ALA A 39 7.42 -8.53 -3.18
CA ALA A 39 7.07 -7.43 -2.31
C ALA A 39 8.32 -6.68 -1.85
N ILE A 40 8.35 -5.38 -2.09
CA ILE A 40 9.38 -4.49 -1.55
C ILE A 40 8.99 -4.15 -0.12
N ARG A 41 9.91 -4.39 0.82
CA ARG A 41 9.71 -4.07 2.25
C ARG A 41 10.50 -2.82 2.60
N VAL A 42 9.82 -1.83 3.15
CA VAL A 42 10.41 -0.57 3.62
C VAL A 42 10.08 -0.35 5.09
N LYS A 43 10.94 0.33 5.84
CA LYS A 43 10.72 0.55 7.29
C LYS A 43 10.07 1.90 7.58
N SER A 44 10.30 2.88 6.73
CA SER A 44 9.81 4.24 6.91
C SER A 44 8.56 4.49 6.08
N GLU A 45 7.62 5.25 6.65
CA GLU A 45 6.46 5.75 5.91
C GLU A 45 6.87 6.77 4.84
N THR A 46 7.94 7.54 5.07
CA THR A 46 8.51 8.45 4.07
C THR A 46 9.05 7.68 2.86
N GLU A 47 9.78 6.60 3.10
CA GLU A 47 10.30 5.74 2.04
C GLU A 47 9.15 5.09 1.27
N ALA A 48 8.12 4.60 1.98
CA ALA A 48 6.91 4.10 1.35
C ALA A 48 6.23 5.17 0.47
N ALA A 49 6.13 6.41 0.94
CA ALA A 49 5.56 7.52 0.20
C ALA A 49 6.32 7.79 -1.10
N ASP A 50 7.66 7.74 -1.07
CA ASP A 50 8.48 7.97 -2.25
C ASP A 50 8.31 6.87 -3.30
N TYR A 51 8.18 5.61 -2.89
CA TYR A 51 7.80 4.54 -3.80
C TYR A 51 6.40 4.74 -4.37
N VAL A 52 5.41 5.12 -3.55
CA VAL A 52 4.05 5.38 -4.05
C VAL A 52 4.05 6.51 -5.07
N ARG A 53 4.80 7.61 -4.84
CA ARG A 53 4.96 8.70 -5.83
C ARG A 53 5.58 8.23 -7.14
N ARG A 54 6.37 7.15 -7.11
CA ARG A 54 6.95 6.50 -8.29
C ARG A 54 6.00 5.51 -8.99
N GLY A 55 4.75 5.41 -8.53
CA GLY A 55 3.72 4.52 -9.09
C GLY A 55 3.63 3.14 -8.42
N PHE A 56 4.34 2.92 -7.31
CA PHE A 56 4.29 1.63 -6.62
C PHE A 56 2.98 1.48 -5.87
N SER A 57 2.41 0.27 -5.90
CA SER A 57 1.21 -0.02 -5.13
C SER A 57 1.58 -0.32 -3.68
N LEU A 58 0.79 0.14 -2.72
CA LEU A 58 1.05 -0.02 -1.29
C LEU A 58 0.00 -0.90 -0.64
N ARG A 59 0.42 -1.80 0.26
CA ARG A 59 -0.52 -2.53 1.11
C ARG A 59 -1.05 -1.61 2.21
N MET A 60 -2.36 -1.38 2.18
CA MET A 60 -3.08 -0.53 3.13
C MET A 60 -4.13 -1.35 3.88
N ARG A 61 -4.37 -0.99 5.14
CA ARG A 61 -5.38 -1.59 6.01
C ARG A 61 -6.59 -0.65 6.11
N GLY A 62 -7.79 -1.18 5.85
CA GLY A 62 -9.05 -0.50 6.10
C GLY A 62 -9.30 -0.35 7.60
N LYS A 63 -9.69 0.85 8.04
CA LYS A 63 -9.95 1.16 9.45
C LYS A 63 -11.17 0.42 10.00
N ASP A 64 -12.17 0.20 9.16
CA ASP A 64 -13.44 -0.39 9.58
C ASP A 64 -13.41 -1.92 9.46
N THR A 65 -12.91 -2.42 8.33
CA THR A 65 -12.93 -3.86 8.02
C THR A 65 -11.68 -4.60 8.50
N ASN A 66 -10.62 -3.89 8.89
CA ASN A 66 -9.29 -4.43 9.12
C ASN A 66 -8.68 -5.21 7.94
N LYS A 67 -9.32 -5.18 6.76
CA LYS A 67 -8.84 -5.86 5.57
C LYS A 67 -7.60 -5.16 5.02
N VAL A 68 -6.62 -5.96 4.60
CA VAL A 68 -5.38 -5.49 4.00
C VAL A 68 -5.47 -5.69 2.49
N ASN A 69 -5.49 -4.58 1.75
CA ASN A 69 -5.58 -4.58 0.30
C ASN A 69 -4.35 -3.93 -0.32
N LEU A 70 -4.00 -4.36 -1.53
CA LEU A 70 -3.01 -3.68 -2.35
C LEU A 70 -3.70 -2.51 -3.08
N ILE A 71 -3.30 -1.28 -2.78
CA ILE A 71 -3.88 -0.06 -3.35
C ILE A 71 -2.86 0.53 -4.33
N VAL A 72 -3.29 0.78 -5.57
CA VAL A 72 -2.47 1.45 -6.58
C VAL A 72 -2.23 2.91 -6.20
N ALA A 73 -1.08 3.46 -6.61
CA ALA A 73 -0.64 4.80 -6.23
C ALA A 73 -1.68 5.90 -6.51
N ASP A 74 -2.34 5.83 -7.66
CA ASP A 74 -3.34 6.83 -8.09
C ASP A 74 -4.54 6.97 -7.15
N ASN A 75 -4.79 5.96 -6.31
CA ASN A 75 -5.87 5.98 -5.33
C ASN A 75 -5.41 6.44 -3.93
N ILE A 76 -4.14 6.82 -3.75
CA ILE A 76 -3.55 7.21 -2.47
C ILE A 76 -3.36 8.73 -2.44
N VAL A 77 -3.92 9.36 -1.41
CA VAL A 77 -3.79 10.79 -1.13
C VAL A 77 -2.68 11.00 -0.10
N PHE A 78 -1.80 11.97 -0.30
CA PHE A 78 -0.66 12.25 0.58
C PHE A 78 -1.07 13.10 1.78
#